data_AF-L0HBS2-F1
#
_entry.id   AF-L0HBS2-F1
#
_cell.length_a   1.000
_cell.length_b   1.000
_cell.length_c   1.000
_cell.angle_alpha   90.00
_cell.angle_beta   90.00
_cell.angle_gamma   90.00
#
_symmetry.space_group_name_H-M   'P 1'
#
loop_
_entity.id
_entity.type
_entity.pdbx_description
1 polymer ?
#
loop_
_entity_poly.entity_id
_entity_poly.type
_entity_poly.pdbx_seq_one_letter_code
_entity_poly.pdbx_strand_id
1 'polypeptide(L)' 'MPTCADCISYLPKVKDAGECRINGPVPPDRDSDRCPSRTFIPKPVKH' A
#
# COMPACT_ATOMS: atom_id res chain seq x y z
N MET A 1 11.13 -6.37 -1.68
CA MET A 1 10.48 -5.17 -2.26
C MET A 1 9.42 -4.69 -1.29
N PRO A 2 9.21 -3.38 -1.12
CA PRO A 2 8.11 -2.88 -0.32
C PRO A 2 6.77 -3.25 -0.99
N THR A 3 5.74 -3.35 -0.16
CA THR A 3 4.40 -3.75 -0.55
C THR A 3 3.42 -2.59 -0.35
N CYS A 4 2.18 -2.75 -0.84
CA CYS A 4 1.12 -1.77 -0.58
C CYS A 4 0.94 -1.53 0.92
N ALA A 5 1.08 -2.57 1.77
CA ALA A 5 1.00 -2.43 3.22
C ALA A 5 2.02 -1.43 3.80
N ASP A 6 3.16 -1.27 3.14
CA ASP A 6 4.24 -0.36 3.54
C ASP A 6 4.00 1.08 3.08
N CYS A 7 2.97 1.34 2.26
CA CYS A 7 2.68 2.68 1.72
C CYS A 7 1.78 3.50 2.65
N ILE A 8 2.06 4.80 2.83
CA ILE A 8 1.25 5.71 3.64
C ILE A 8 -0.20 5.85 3.15
N SER A 9 -0.42 5.66 1.85
CA SER A 9 -1.74 5.73 1.23
C SER A 9 -2.57 4.46 1.40
N TYR A 10 -2.02 3.40 1.99
CA TYR A 10 -2.73 2.14 2.20
C TYR A 10 -3.49 2.14 3.53
N LEU A 11 -4.78 1.85 3.44
CA LEU A 11 -5.70 1.68 4.56
C LEU A 11 -6.08 0.20 4.70
N PRO A 12 -5.62 -0.48 5.76
CA PRO A 12 -6.06 -1.85 6.05
C PRO A 12 -7.55 -1.87 6.42
N LYS A 13 -8.31 -2.83 5.89
CA LYS A 13 -9.73 -3.05 6.22
C LYS A 13 -9.91 -4.37 6.97
N VAL A 14 -9.43 -5.46 6.37
CA VAL A 14 -9.39 -6.81 6.93
C VAL A 14 -8.03 -7.43 6.64
N LYS A 15 -7.74 -8.62 7.20
CA LYS A 15 -6.40 -9.23 7.17
C LYS A 15 -5.75 -9.25 5.76
N ASP A 16 -6.52 -9.61 4.74
CA ASP A 16 -6.01 -9.81 3.37
C ASP A 16 -6.58 -8.79 2.38
N ALA A 17 -7.22 -7.72 2.87
CA ALA A 17 -7.75 -6.68 2.01
C ALA A 17 -7.62 -5.28 2.60
N GLY A 18 -7.26 -4.35 1.74
CA GLY A 18 -7.26 -2.94 2.06
C GLY A 18 -7.55 -2.09 0.85
N GLU A 19 -7.32 -0.80 1.02
CA GLU A 19 -7.64 0.22 0.05
C GLU A 19 -6.47 1.18 -0.07
N CYS A 20 -6.01 1.41 -1.30
CA CYS A 20 -5.15 2.54 -1.62
C CYS A 20 -6.02 3.78 -1.80
N ARG A 21 -5.74 4.86 -1.07
CA ARG A 21 -6.48 6.13 -1.20
C ARG A 21 -6.49 6.73 -2.62
N ILE A 22 -5.58 6.30 -3.49
CA ILE A 22 -5.45 6.80 -4.86
C ILE A 22 -6.06 5.81 -5.88
N ASN A 23 -5.79 4.51 -5.70
CA ASN A 23 -6.10 3.47 -6.69
C ASN A 23 -7.29 2.57 -6.30
N GLY A 24 -7.90 2.79 -5.12
CA GLY A 24 -8.99 1.97 -4.62
C GLY A 24 -8.54 0.62 -4.05
N PRO A 25 -9.38 -0.43 -4.09
CA PRO A 25 -9.09 -1.72 -3.46
C PRO A 25 -7.79 -2.37 -3.95
N VAL A 26 -6.94 -2.78 -3.01
CA VAL A 26 -5.66 -3.44 -3.32
C VAL A 26 -5.29 -4.42 -2.20
N PRO A 27 -4.73 -5.60 -2.50
CA PRO A 27 -4.25 -6.49 -1.46
C PRO A 27 -2.96 -5.94 -0.83
N PRO A 28 -2.70 -6.22 0.47
CA PRO A 28 -1.57 -5.66 1.21
C PRO A 28 -0.21 -6.04 0.62
N ASP A 29 -0.09 -7.24 0.05
CA ASP A 29 1.14 -7.87 -0.44
C ASP A 29 1.51 -7.48 -1.88
N ARG A 30 0.67 -6.68 -2.58
CA ARG A 30 1.00 -6.23 -3.93
C ARG A 30 2.27 -5.38 -3.90
N ASP A 31 3.24 -5.79 -4.71
CA ASP A 31 4.52 -5.12 -4.91
C ASP A 31 4.33 -3.64 -5.30
N SER A 32 5.07 -2.75 -4.64
CA SER A 32 5.06 -1.31 -4.93
C SER A 32 5.50 -0.98 -6.35
N ASP A 33 6.33 -1.81 -6.98
CA ASP A 33 6.78 -1.61 -8.37
C ASP A 33 5.63 -1.71 -9.37
N ARG A 34 4.53 -2.36 -8.96
CA ARG A 34 3.29 -2.50 -9.74
C ARG A 34 2.28 -1.41 -9.41
N CYS A 35 2.66 -0.36 -8.69
CA CYS A 35 1.80 0.79 -8.38
C CYS A 35 1.42 1.55 -9.67
N PRO A 36 0.13 1.58 -10.07
CA PRO A 36 -0.28 2.22 -11.32
C PRO A 36 0.05 3.71 -11.37
N SER A 37 -0.09 4.40 -10.23
CA SER A 37 0.18 5.83 -10.11
C SER A 37 1.67 6.16 -9.96
N ARG A 38 2.54 5.16 -9.72
CA ARG A 38 3.96 5.37 -9.40
C ARG A 38 4.21 6.35 -8.24
N THR A 39 3.26 6.45 -7.32
CA THR A 39 3.30 7.37 -6.17
C THR A 39 3.51 6.63 -4.85
N PHE A 40 4.34 5.59 -4.83
CA PHE A 40 4.64 4.88 -3.58
C PHE A 40 5.35 5.83 -2.61
N ILE A 41 4.81 5.98 -1.41
CA ILE A 41 5.41 6.75 -0.33
C ILE A 41 5.49 5.82 0.89
N PRO A 42 6.69 5.44 1.35
CA PRO A 42 6.83 4.52 2.47
C PRO A 42 6.27 5.15 3.75
N LYS A 43 5.66 4.32 4.60
CA LYS A 43 5.29 4.71 5.96
C LYS A 43 6.55 5.04 6.75
N PRO A 44 6.50 6.05 7.64
CA PRO A 44 7.59 6.28 8.57
C PRO A 44 7.78 5.04 9.44
N VAL A 45 9.00 4.50 9.47
CA VAL A 45 9.38 3.45 10.41
C VAL A 45 9.32 4.07 11.80
N LYS A 46 8.34 3.65 12.62
CA LYS A 46 8.36 4.03 14.04
C LYS A 46 9.50 3.23 14.68
N HIS A 47 10.56 3.95 15.08
CA HIS A 47 11.62 3.41 15.93
C HIS A 47 11.12 3.18 17.35
#